data_AF-A0AAJ2NS20-F1
#
_entry.id   AF-A0AAJ2NS20-F1
#
_cell.length_a   1.000
_cell.length_b   1.000
_cell.length_c   1.000
_cell.angle_alpha   90.00
_cell.angle_beta   90.00
_cell.angle_gamma   90.00
#
_symmetry.space_group_name_H-M   'P 1'
#
loop_
_entity.id
_entity.type
_entity.pdbx_description
1 polymer ?
#
loop_
_entity_poly.entity_id
_entity_poly.type
_entity_poly.pdbx_seq_one_letter_code
_entity_poly.pdbx_strand_id
1 'polypeptide(L)' 'MVKNDVFNARSSFNVNGKSYHYYRLNALEEAGIGNVSKLPYSVKVLLESVLRQYDGRVITKEHVENLAKWGTKELKEVDV' A
#
# COMPACT_ATOMS: atom_id res chain seq x y z
N MET A 1 -4.78 14.09 15.15
CA MET A 1 -4.23 12.74 14.92
C MET A 1 -4.69 12.31 13.54
N VAL A 2 -3.91 12.63 12.50
CA VAL A 2 -4.32 12.34 11.12
C VAL A 2 -4.20 10.84 10.92
N LYS A 3 -5.34 10.13 10.85
CA LYS A 3 -5.38 8.79 10.27
C LYS A 3 -5.13 8.99 8.77
N ASN A 4 -3.86 8.96 8.38
CA ASN A 4 -3.45 8.99 6.98
C ASN A 4 -3.70 7.60 6.37
N ASP A 5 -4.98 7.26 6.24
CA ASP A 5 -5.40 6.04 5.57
C ASP A 5 -5.58 6.33 4.08
N VAL A 6 -4.51 6.11 3.34
CA VAL A 6 -4.54 6.21 1.88
C VAL A 6 -5.13 4.91 1.34
N PHE A 7 -6.22 5.00 0.57
CA PHE A 7 -6.96 3.89 -0.06
C PHE A 7 -7.87 3.02 0.83
N ASN A 8 -8.24 3.46 2.03
CA ASN A 8 -9.05 2.66 2.98
C ASN A 8 -8.42 1.28 3.29
N ALA A 9 -7.10 1.27 3.38
CA ALA A 9 -6.30 0.05 3.45
C ALA A 9 -6.09 -0.47 4.87
N ARG A 10 -6.20 0.36 5.91
CA ARG A 10 -6.08 -0.11 7.30
C ARG A 10 -7.32 -0.91 7.67
N SER A 11 -7.07 -2.14 8.11
CA SER A 11 -8.06 -2.99 8.72
C SER A 11 -7.63 -3.36 10.13
N SER A 12 -8.56 -3.92 10.89
CA SER A 12 -8.32 -4.37 12.26
C SER A 12 -8.96 -5.71 12.51
N PHE A 13 -8.30 -6.54 13.30
CA PHE A 13 -8.87 -7.77 13.81
C PHE A 13 -8.66 -7.85 15.31
N ASN A 14 -9.56 -8.54 16.00
CA ASN A 14 -9.48 -8.75 17.44
C ASN A 14 -9.13 -10.23 17.71
N VAL A 15 -8.11 -10.45 18.55
CA VAL A 15 -7.76 -11.79 19.02
C VAL A 15 -7.44 -11.72 20.50
N ASN A 16 -8.09 -12.58 21.29
CA ASN A 16 -7.91 -12.68 22.74
C ASN A 16 -8.03 -11.32 23.47
N GLY A 17 -9.03 -10.50 23.09
CA GLY A 17 -9.26 -9.17 23.67
C GLY A 17 -8.28 -8.08 23.22
N LYS A 18 -7.31 -8.39 22.36
CA LYS A 18 -6.35 -7.41 21.81
C LYS A 18 -6.72 -7.05 20.37
N SER A 19 -6.75 -5.76 20.09
CA SER A 19 -6.98 -5.22 18.74
C SER A 19 -5.66 -5.03 18.01
N TYR A 20 -5.55 -5.63 16.83
CA TYR A 20 -4.39 -5.49 15.95
C TYR A 20 -4.80 -4.76 14.69
N HIS A 21 -3.89 -3.96 14.15
CA HIS A 21 -4.07 -3.25 12.90
C HIS A 21 -3.13 -3.81 11.84
N TYR A 22 -3.61 -3.88 10.62
CA TYR A 22 -2.84 -4.32 9.46
C TYR A 22 -3.27 -3.53 8.22
N TYR A 23 -2.40 -3.41 7.24
CA TYR A 23 -2.68 -2.73 5.98
C TYR A 23 -2.91 -3.77 4.89
N ARG A 24 -4.12 -3.79 4.34
CA ARG A 24 -4.54 -4.76 3.31
C ARG A 24 -4.10 -4.27 1.93
N LEU A 25 -3.18 -5.00 1.30
CA LEU A 25 -2.78 -4.71 -0.07
C LEU A 25 -3.94 -4.82 -1.06
N ASN A 26 -4.91 -5.71 -0.81
CA ASN A 26 -6.11 -5.84 -1.64
C ASN A 26 -6.89 -4.53 -1.77
N ALA A 27 -6.81 -3.62 -0.80
CA ALA A 27 -7.47 -2.33 -0.90
C ALA A 27 -6.96 -1.51 -2.10
N LEU A 28 -5.70 -1.73 -2.53
CA LEU A 28 -5.14 -1.09 -3.74
C LEU A 28 -5.73 -1.69 -5.02
N GLU A 29 -6.03 -2.99 -5.03
CA GLU A 29 -6.75 -3.65 -6.13
C GLU A 29 -8.20 -3.19 -6.20
N GLU A 30 -8.88 -3.13 -5.04
CA GLU A 30 -10.26 -2.63 -4.91
C GLU A 30 -10.36 -1.15 -5.34
N ALA A 31 -9.32 -0.35 -5.09
CA ALA A 31 -9.23 1.04 -5.51
C ALA A 31 -8.79 1.21 -6.98
N GLY A 32 -8.55 0.12 -7.73
CA GLY A 32 -8.17 0.16 -9.14
C GLY A 32 -6.76 0.69 -9.42
N ILE A 33 -5.87 0.66 -8.42
CA ILE A 33 -4.53 1.24 -8.51
C ILE A 33 -3.54 0.33 -9.23
N GLY A 34 -3.68 -0.99 -9.10
CA GLY A 34 -2.82 -1.97 -9.74
C GLY A 34 -3.18 -3.39 -9.32
N ASN A 35 -2.64 -4.37 -10.04
CA ASN A 35 -2.85 -5.79 -9.73
C ASN A 35 -1.81 -6.27 -8.71
N VAL A 36 -2.05 -5.99 -7.43
CA VAL A 36 -1.11 -6.38 -6.35
C VAL A 36 -0.97 -7.89 -6.22
N SER A 37 -1.98 -8.65 -6.63
CA SER A 37 -1.97 -10.12 -6.57
C SER A 37 -0.86 -10.72 -7.43
N LYS A 38 -0.52 -10.10 -8.57
CA LYS A 38 0.55 -10.53 -9.49
C LYS A 38 1.96 -10.13 -9.07
N LEU A 39 2.11 -9.28 -8.05
CA LEU A 39 3.43 -8.83 -7.61
C LEU A 39 4.24 -9.97 -6.94
N PRO A 40 5.57 -10.02 -7.13
CA PRO A 40 6.44 -10.90 -6.36
C PRO A 40 6.33 -10.63 -4.86
N TYR A 41 6.56 -11.65 -4.03
CA TYR A 41 6.43 -11.53 -2.58
C TYR A 41 7.28 -10.41 -1.98
N SER A 42 8.53 -10.25 -2.43
CA SER A 42 9.40 -9.16 -1.95
C SER A 42 8.83 -7.78 -2.23
N VAL A 43 8.20 -7.59 -3.41
CA VAL A 43 7.56 -6.32 -3.78
C VAL A 43 6.32 -6.07 -2.94
N LYS A 44 5.52 -7.11 -2.65
CA LYS A 44 4.37 -7.01 -1.74
C LYS A 44 4.78 -6.54 -0.33
N VAL A 45 5.89 -7.05 0.20
CA VAL A 45 6.40 -6.64 1.52
C VAL A 45 6.85 -5.18 1.52
N LEU A 46 7.56 -4.75 0.47
CA LEU A 46 7.94 -3.34 0.29
C LEU A 46 6.70 -2.46 0.17
N LEU A 47 5.71 -2.86 -0.63
CA LEU A 47 4.46 -2.13 -0.83
C LEU A 47 3.69 -1.94 0.47
N GLU A 48 3.59 -2.98 1.30
CA GLU A 48 2.94 -2.87 2.62
C GLU A 48 3.71 -1.91 3.54
N SER A 49 5.05 -1.97 3.51
CA SER A 49 5.90 -1.08 4.31
C SER A 49 5.77 0.39 3.90
N VAL A 50 5.63 0.67 2.60
CA VAL A 50 5.38 2.01 2.06
C VAL A 50 3.97 2.48 2.43
N LEU A 51 2.96 1.62 2.23
CA LEU A 51 1.57 1.92 2.56
C LEU A 51 1.38 2.24 4.05
N ARG A 52 2.05 1.49 4.94
CA ARG A 52 2.03 1.73 6.39
C ARG A 52 2.73 3.02 6.80
N GLN A 53 3.73 3.47 6.04
CA GLN A 53 4.53 4.67 6.30
C GLN A 53 4.04 5.90 5.54
N TYR A 54 2.90 5.82 4.85
CA TYR A 54 2.33 6.95 4.14
C TYR A 54 2.08 8.13 5.10
N ASP A 55 2.74 9.26 4.82
CA ASP A 55 2.61 10.50 5.58
C ASP A 55 2.19 11.68 4.69
N GLY A 56 2.14 11.49 3.37
CA GLY A 56 1.82 12.53 2.39
C GLY A 56 2.95 13.53 2.14
N ARG A 57 4.07 13.44 2.88
CA ARG A 57 5.28 14.24 2.69
C ARG A 57 6.43 13.43 2.10
N VAL A 58 7.00 12.53 2.90
CA VAL A 58 8.14 11.67 2.49
C VAL A 58 7.65 10.50 1.66
N ILE A 59 6.60 9.82 2.15
CA ILE A 59 5.91 8.79 1.40
C ILE A 59 4.61 9.36 0.88
N THR A 60 4.55 9.57 -0.43
CA THR A 60 3.41 10.13 -1.15
C THR A 60 2.51 9.03 -1.70
N LYS A 61 1.32 9.42 -2.15
CA LYS A 61 0.38 8.52 -2.82
C LYS A 61 1.01 7.91 -4.08
N GLU A 62 1.78 8.71 -4.80
CA GLU A 62 2.44 8.29 -6.04
C GLU A 62 3.47 7.18 -5.80
N HIS A 63 4.21 7.20 -4.69
CA HIS A 63 5.11 6.08 -4.33
C HIS A 63 4.36 4.75 -4.17
N VAL A 64 3.17 4.78 -3.57
CA VAL A 64 2.32 3.59 -3.43
C VAL A 64 1.78 3.14 -4.80
N GLU A 65 1.30 4.09 -5.61
CA GLU A 65 0.76 3.82 -6.94
C GLU A 65 1.81 3.22 -7.88
N ASN A 66 3.02 3.77 -7.91
CA ASN A 66 4.12 3.28 -8.74
C ASN A 66 4.54 1.86 -8.34
N LEU A 67 4.66 1.60 -7.04
CA LEU A 67 5.05 0.28 -6.55
C LEU A 67 3.95 -0.77 -6.74
N ALA A 68 2.68 -0.38 -6.65
CA ALA A 68 1.54 -1.25 -6.98
C ALA A 68 1.49 -1.62 -8.47
N LYS A 69 2.06 -0.79 -9.34
CA LYS A 69 2.17 -1.01 -10.80
C LYS A 69 3.51 -1.62 -11.22
N TRP A 70 4.33 -2.08 -10.28
CA TRP A 70 5.65 -2.62 -10.57
C TRP A 70 5.60 -3.77 -11.60
N GLY A 71 6.50 -3.73 -12.57
CA GLY A 71 6.57 -4.70 -13.67
C GLY A 71 5.54 -4.50 -14.78
N THR A 72 4.75 -3.42 -14.75
CA THR A 72 3.82 -3.07 -15.84
C THR A 72 4.39 -1.98 -16.75
N LYS A 73 3.85 -1.86 -17.98
CA LYS A 73 4.17 -0.75 -18.89
C LYS A 73 3.69 0.62 -18.41
N GLU A 74 2.88 0.66 -17.35
CA GLU A 74 2.33 1.87 -16.74
C GLU A 74 3.24 2.47 -15.66
N LEU A 75 4.42 1.88 -15.44
CA LEU A 75 5.42 2.44 -14.54
C LEU A 75 5.85 3.82 -15.07
N LYS A 76 5.54 4.86 -14.30
CA LYS A 76 6.11 6.18 -14.53
C LYS A 76 7.59 6.15 -14.14
N GLU A 77 8.42 6.76 -14.97
CA GLU A 77 9.81 7.00 -14.63
C GLU A 77 9.85 7.95 -13.42
N VAL A 78 10.38 7.45 -12.30
CA VAL A 78 10.56 8.24 -11.09
C VAL A 78 12.01 8.74 -11.14
N ASP A 79 12.19 10.03 -11.28
CA ASP A 79 13.50 10.69 -11.16
C ASP A 79 13.99 10.50 -9.72
N VAL A 80 15.15 9.84 -9.55
CA VAL A 80 15.75 9.49 -8.25
C VAL A 80 16.92 10.41 -7.91
#